data_AF-A0A428PJE5-F1
#
_entry.id   AF-A0A428PJE5-F1
#
_cell.length_a   1.000
_cell.length_b   1.000
_cell.length_c   1.000
_cell.angle_alpha   90.00
_cell.angle_beta   90.00
_cell.angle_gamma   90.00
#
_symmetry.space_group_name_H-M   'P 1'
#
loop_
_entity.id
_entity.type
_entity.pdbx_description
1 polymer ?
#
loop_
_entity_poly.entity_id
_entity_poly.type
_entity_poly.pdbx_seq_one_letter_code
_entity_poly.pdbx_strand_id
1 'polypeptide(L)'
;MEAWEVEEFFAFYQFAYKVYDRVLADIFWDVHPDNPRFNDQGRPPTPDGAFDLSSGFLRNTYLEGTTLHGLTFLHTVLFQIKDHENLVSTMQKQIQSSYIPIDGMVGMFGDTQQIIRRQDQPSERDRMEADRIPLVFVRDEIDKPPRAWTMIWDDTYSNLYGSHIPDEIRDWGYVFWDEATLEMTGGFKLLRYQLREDWRDYDPRDEFI
;
A
#
# COMPACT_ATOMS: atom_id res chain seq x y z
N MET A 1 5.71 15.11 -6.63
CA MET A 1 5.58 13.74 -7.16
C MET A 1 4.39 13.74 -8.09
N GLU A 2 4.54 13.05 -9.21
CA GLU A 2 3.45 12.73 -10.10
C GLU A 2 2.59 11.60 -9.51
N ALA A 3 1.34 11.49 -9.96
CA ALA A 3 0.40 10.54 -9.35
C ALA A 3 0.84 9.08 -9.48
N TRP A 4 1.53 8.70 -10.56
CA TRP A 4 2.08 7.35 -10.71
C TRP A 4 3.23 7.06 -9.74
N GLU A 5 4.07 8.05 -9.40
CA GLU A 5 5.15 7.89 -8.41
C GLU A 5 4.57 7.68 -7.01
N VAL A 6 3.48 8.39 -6.68
CA VAL A 6 2.73 8.20 -5.44
C VAL A 6 2.13 6.80 -5.41
N GLU A 7 1.57 6.35 -6.52
CA GLU A 7 0.98 5.02 -6.63
C GLU A 7 2.02 3.91 -6.54
N GLU A 8 3.22 4.06 -7.12
CA GLU A 8 4.35 3.14 -6.94
C GLU A 8 4.70 3.00 -5.46
N PHE A 9 4.87 4.12 -4.76
CA PHE A 9 5.15 4.09 -3.33
C PHE A 9 4.03 3.37 -2.55
N PHE A 10 2.77 3.68 -2.88
CA PHE A 10 1.63 3.11 -2.17
C PHE A 10 1.42 1.62 -2.47
N ALA A 11 1.64 1.18 -3.71
CA ALA A 11 1.60 -0.23 -4.08
C ALA A 11 2.66 -1.04 -3.33
N PHE A 12 3.87 -0.51 -3.22
CA PHE A 12 4.90 -1.14 -2.39
C PHE A 12 4.53 -1.13 -0.91
N TYR A 13 3.99 -0.04 -0.39
CA TYR A 13 3.52 0.06 0.99
C TYR A 13 2.47 -1.02 1.29
N GLN A 14 1.44 -1.16 0.45
CA GLN A 14 0.40 -2.18 0.64
C GLN A 14 0.96 -3.60 0.55
N PHE A 15 1.91 -3.86 -0.36
CA PHE A 15 2.61 -5.14 -0.39
C PHE A 15 3.32 -5.44 0.94
N ALA A 16 4.11 -4.49 1.44
CA ALA A 16 4.82 -4.64 2.72
C ALA A 16 3.84 -4.79 3.89
N TYR A 17 2.77 -4.01 3.91
CA TYR A 17 1.69 -4.10 4.90
C TYR A 17 1.10 -5.50 4.93
N LYS A 18 0.73 -6.08 3.78
CA LYS A 18 0.18 -7.44 3.66
C LYS A 18 1.16 -8.53 4.07
N VAL A 19 2.46 -8.31 3.87
CA VAL A 19 3.50 -9.22 4.39
C VAL A 19 3.52 -9.18 5.92
N TYR A 20 3.57 -8.00 6.53
CA TYR A 20 3.59 -7.88 7.98
C TYR A 20 2.27 -8.31 8.64
N ASP A 21 1.15 -8.09 7.97
CA ASP A 21 -0.18 -8.57 8.38
C ASP A 21 -0.17 -10.09 8.62
N ARG A 22 0.38 -10.83 7.65
CA ARG A 22 0.56 -12.29 7.74
C ARG A 22 1.55 -12.66 8.84
N VAL A 23 2.70 -11.98 8.92
CA VAL A 23 3.69 -12.24 9.97
C VAL A 23 3.09 -12.05 11.37
N LEU A 24 2.36 -10.95 11.61
CA LEU A 24 1.71 -10.69 12.90
C LEU A 24 0.63 -11.72 13.22
N ALA A 25 -0.09 -12.21 12.22
CA ALA A 25 -1.03 -13.31 12.40
C ALA A 25 -0.30 -14.61 12.80
N ASP A 26 0.84 -14.91 12.17
CA ASP A 26 1.63 -16.12 12.42
C ASP A 26 2.26 -16.13 13.83
N ILE A 27 2.74 -14.98 14.31
CA ILE A 27 3.34 -14.86 15.66
C ILE A 27 2.33 -14.45 16.74
N PHE A 28 1.04 -14.37 16.40
CA PHE A 28 0.01 -13.76 17.24
C PHE A 28 0.03 -14.30 18.68
N TRP A 29 0.01 -15.63 18.84
CA TRP A 29 -0.04 -16.23 20.15
C TRP A 29 1.27 -16.07 20.92
N ASP A 30 2.41 -16.09 20.24
CA ASP A 30 3.71 -15.90 20.88
C ASP A 30 3.74 -14.54 21.56
N VAL A 31 3.38 -13.47 20.86
CA VAL A 31 3.43 -12.12 21.41
C VAL A 31 2.21 -11.72 22.25
N HIS A 32 1.17 -12.56 22.33
CA HIS A 32 -0.03 -12.21 23.07
C HIS A 32 0.26 -12.04 24.57
N PRO A 33 -0.29 -11.02 25.25
CA PRO A 33 -0.07 -10.81 26.69
C PRO A 33 -0.44 -12.02 27.55
N ASP A 34 -1.47 -12.78 27.14
CA ASP A 34 -1.93 -14.01 27.80
C ASP A 34 -1.11 -15.27 27.53
N ASN A 35 -0.04 -15.19 26.75
CA ASN A 35 0.87 -16.31 26.58
C ASN A 35 1.55 -16.64 27.93
N PRO A 36 1.51 -17.91 28.39
CA PRO A 36 2.11 -18.32 29.66
C PRO A 36 3.60 -17.98 29.83
N ARG A 37 4.33 -17.75 28.73
CA ARG A 37 5.74 -17.32 28.75
C ARG A 37 5.97 -15.97 29.42
N PHE A 38 4.92 -15.17 29.61
CA PHE A 38 4.97 -13.86 30.26
C PHE A 38 4.47 -13.88 31.72
N ASN A 39 4.11 -15.04 32.26
CA ASN A 39 3.53 -15.15 33.61
C ASN A 39 4.50 -14.74 34.74
N ASP A 40 5.81 -14.74 34.46
CA ASP A 40 6.87 -14.36 35.39
C ASP A 40 7.09 -12.85 35.51
N GLN A 41 6.55 -12.06 34.58
CA GLN A 41 6.75 -10.60 34.54
C GLN A 41 5.78 -9.81 35.45
N GLY A 42 4.81 -10.49 36.07
CA GLY A 42 3.76 -9.86 36.87
C GLY A 42 2.80 -9.00 36.03
N ARG A 43 1.64 -8.62 36.59
CA ARG A 43 0.64 -7.76 35.93
C ARG A 43 -0.09 -6.88 36.94
N PRO A 44 -0.56 -5.67 36.55
CA PRO A 44 -0.21 -4.83 35.39
C PRO A 44 1.11 -4.03 35.60
N PRO A 45 1.81 -3.52 34.54
CA PRO A 45 1.42 -3.26 33.12
C PRO A 45 1.56 -4.45 32.13
N THR A 46 1.35 -4.23 30.82
CA THR A 46 1.59 -5.22 29.75
C THR A 46 3.05 -5.72 29.79
N PRO A 47 3.30 -7.04 29.72
CA PRO A 47 4.65 -7.60 29.78
C PRO A 47 5.58 -7.10 28.66
N ASP A 48 6.88 -7.04 28.95
CA ASP A 48 7.91 -6.69 27.97
C ASP A 48 7.96 -7.73 26.85
N GLY A 49 7.89 -7.25 25.60
CA GLY A 49 7.82 -8.08 24.40
C GLY A 49 6.45 -8.69 24.13
N ALA A 50 5.42 -8.35 24.90
CA ALA A 50 4.04 -8.68 24.59
C ALA A 50 3.33 -7.54 23.85
N PHE A 51 2.46 -7.89 22.90
CA PHE A 51 1.70 -6.97 22.05
C PHE A 51 0.25 -7.43 21.99
N ASP A 52 -0.68 -6.54 22.33
CA ASP A 52 -2.11 -6.81 22.17
C ASP A 52 -2.51 -6.61 20.70
N LEU A 53 -2.52 -7.72 19.96
CA LEU A 53 -2.94 -7.79 18.57
C LEU A 53 -4.43 -8.17 18.43
N SER A 54 -5.16 -8.36 19.53
CA SER A 54 -6.58 -8.76 19.51
C SER A 54 -7.49 -7.57 19.22
N SER A 55 -7.07 -6.37 19.62
CA SER A 55 -7.73 -5.13 19.23
C SER A 55 -7.39 -4.78 17.78
N GLY A 56 -8.39 -4.76 16.89
CA GLY A 56 -8.20 -4.38 15.49
C GLY A 56 -7.57 -2.99 15.33
N PHE A 57 -7.88 -2.05 16.23
CA PHE A 57 -7.25 -0.73 16.26
C PHE A 57 -5.76 -0.79 16.60
N LEU A 58 -5.39 -1.46 17.71
CA LEU A 58 -3.97 -1.58 18.11
C LEU A 58 -3.18 -2.38 17.10
N ARG A 59 -3.76 -3.46 16.58
CA ARG A 59 -3.16 -4.25 15.53
C ARG A 59 -2.86 -3.40 14.29
N ASN A 60 -3.79 -2.54 13.86
CA ASN A 60 -3.57 -1.65 12.73
C ASN A 60 -2.43 -0.65 13.01
N THR A 61 -2.39 -0.03 14.20
CA THR A 61 -1.30 0.91 14.54
C THR A 61 0.07 0.22 14.56
N TYR A 62 0.14 -1.01 15.07
CA TYR A 62 1.34 -1.83 15.00
C TYR A 62 1.73 -2.19 13.57
N LEU A 63 0.78 -2.52 12.71
CA LEU A 63 1.05 -2.81 11.30
C LEU A 63 1.56 -1.59 10.55
N GLU A 64 0.91 -0.44 10.71
CA GLU A 64 1.34 0.80 10.07
C GLU A 64 2.77 1.15 10.49
N GLY A 65 3.09 1.11 11.79
CA GLY A 65 4.44 1.42 12.28
C GLY A 65 5.47 0.37 11.86
N THR A 66 5.11 -0.91 11.86
CA THR A 66 6.02 -1.98 11.41
C THR A 66 6.33 -1.85 9.91
N THR A 67 5.33 -1.54 9.09
CA THR A 67 5.49 -1.36 7.63
C THR A 67 6.46 -0.23 7.28
N LEU A 68 6.54 0.79 8.13
CA LEU A 68 7.42 1.95 7.95
C LEU A 68 8.91 1.69 8.21
N HIS A 69 9.32 0.47 8.62
CA HIS A 69 10.74 0.12 8.77
C HIS A 69 11.49 0.00 7.42
N GLY A 70 10.76 -0.02 6.30
CA GLY A 70 11.32 0.04 4.96
C GLY A 70 11.93 -1.27 4.44
N LEU A 71 12.54 -1.18 3.26
CA LEU A 71 12.97 -2.36 2.47
C LEU A 71 13.97 -3.25 3.19
N THR A 72 14.90 -2.68 3.95
CA THR A 72 15.95 -3.44 4.64
C THR A 72 15.33 -4.42 5.64
N PHE A 73 14.38 -3.95 6.44
CA PHE A 73 13.72 -4.81 7.42
C PHE A 73 12.81 -5.84 6.74
N LEU A 74 12.06 -5.42 5.71
CA LEU A 74 11.23 -6.31 4.92
C LEU A 74 12.03 -7.45 4.29
N HIS A 75 13.20 -7.15 3.72
CA HIS A 75 14.11 -8.13 3.15
C HIS A 75 14.62 -9.13 4.21
N THR A 76 14.98 -8.64 5.40
CA THR A 76 15.39 -9.51 6.52
C THR A 76 14.29 -10.49 6.90
N VAL A 77 13.06 -9.99 7.09
CA VAL A 77 11.91 -10.80 7.48
C VAL A 77 11.55 -11.83 6.41
N LEU A 78 11.51 -11.45 5.13
CA LEU A 78 11.13 -12.37 4.04
C LEU A 78 12.23 -13.38 3.70
N PHE A 79 13.49 -12.97 3.67
CA PHE A 79 14.54 -13.76 3.02
C PHE A 79 15.63 -14.26 3.96
N GLN A 80 15.87 -13.62 5.10
CA GLN A 80 16.98 -13.97 5.98
C GLN A 80 16.55 -14.80 7.20
N ILE A 81 15.38 -14.51 7.76
CA ILE A 81 14.84 -15.28 8.89
C ILE A 81 14.24 -16.59 8.37
N LYS A 82 14.64 -17.73 8.96
CA LYS A 82 14.20 -19.06 8.53
C LYS A 82 13.50 -19.86 9.62
N ASP A 83 13.73 -19.52 10.88
CA ASP A 83 13.15 -20.19 12.03
C ASP A 83 12.17 -19.27 12.77
N HIS A 84 11.13 -19.89 13.35
CA HIS A 84 10.02 -19.19 14.00
C HIS A 84 10.48 -18.39 15.23
N GLU A 85 11.37 -18.94 16.06
CA GLU A 85 11.84 -18.27 17.28
C GLU A 85 12.63 -17.00 16.96
N ASN A 86 13.48 -17.03 15.93
CA ASN A 86 14.17 -15.83 15.45
C ASN A 86 13.20 -14.81 14.85
N LEU A 87 12.16 -15.26 14.14
CA LEU A 87 11.08 -14.38 13.67
C LEU A 87 10.39 -13.68 14.84
N VAL A 88 9.92 -14.43 15.84
CA VAL A 88 9.26 -13.90 17.03
C VAL A 88 10.17 -12.89 17.74
N SER A 89 11.41 -13.28 18.05
CA SER A 89 12.33 -12.42 18.79
C SER A 89 12.77 -11.17 18.01
N THR A 90 12.82 -11.24 16.68
CA THR A 90 13.10 -10.09 15.82
C THR A 90 11.88 -9.16 15.77
N MET A 91 10.69 -9.70 15.53
CA MET A 91 9.45 -8.92 15.49
C MET A 91 9.17 -8.26 16.84
N GLN A 92 9.39 -8.93 17.97
CA GLN A 92 9.23 -8.32 19.30
C GLN A 92 10.07 -7.05 19.50
N LYS A 93 11.22 -6.93 18.82
CA LYS A 93 12.10 -5.75 18.90
C LYS A 93 11.72 -4.64 17.93
N GLN A 94 10.98 -4.99 16.88
CA GLN A 94 10.75 -4.13 15.71
C GLN A 94 9.28 -3.77 15.51
N ILE A 95 8.34 -4.44 16.19
CA ILE A 95 6.94 -4.02 16.20
C ILE A 95 6.87 -2.65 16.87
N GLN A 96 6.38 -1.67 16.14
CA GLN A 96 6.19 -0.30 16.62
C GLN A 96 4.81 0.19 16.25
N SER A 97 4.18 0.97 17.14
CA SER A 97 2.94 1.65 16.80
C SER A 97 3.23 2.92 16.01
N SER A 98 2.45 3.15 14.96
CA SER A 98 2.30 4.45 14.30
C SER A 98 0.89 4.94 14.51
N TYR A 99 0.74 6.26 14.63
CA TYR A 99 -0.56 6.95 14.64
C TYR A 99 -0.76 7.80 13.39
N ILE A 100 0.07 7.58 12.36
CA ILE A 100 -0.01 8.29 11.09
C ILE A 100 -0.77 7.39 10.11
N PRO A 101 -2.06 7.67 9.84
CA PRO A 101 -2.84 6.86 8.91
C PRO A 101 -2.33 7.04 7.48
N ILE A 102 -1.99 5.94 6.83
CA ILE A 102 -1.50 5.94 5.43
C ILE A 102 -2.60 5.45 4.48
N ASP A 103 -3.12 4.25 4.72
CA ASP A 103 -4.11 3.52 3.89
C ASP A 103 -5.56 3.73 4.37
N GLY A 104 -5.78 4.57 5.38
CA GLY A 104 -7.13 4.89 5.87
C GLY A 104 -7.86 5.91 5.00
N MET A 105 -9.19 5.98 5.12
CA MET A 105 -10.04 6.97 4.41
C MET A 105 -9.57 8.42 4.61
N VAL A 106 -9.11 8.75 5.82
CA VAL A 106 -8.54 10.06 6.19
C VAL A 106 -7.00 10.09 6.14
N GLY A 107 -6.39 8.98 5.74
CA GLY A 107 -4.96 8.80 5.62
C GLY A 107 -4.37 9.52 4.41
N MET A 108 -3.03 9.52 4.34
CA MET A 108 -2.27 10.27 3.34
C MET A 108 -2.68 9.96 1.88
N PHE A 109 -3.05 8.70 1.60
CA PHE A 109 -3.47 8.26 0.26
C PHE A 109 -4.97 7.99 0.17
N GLY A 110 -5.72 8.37 1.21
CA GLY A 110 -7.16 8.22 1.27
C GLY A 110 -7.91 9.30 0.51
N ASP A 111 -9.13 8.96 0.13
CA ASP A 111 -10.06 9.77 -0.65
C ASP A 111 -10.32 11.14 -0.01
N THR A 112 -10.51 11.19 1.32
CA THR A 112 -10.83 12.44 2.02
C THR A 112 -9.74 13.51 1.83
N GLN A 113 -8.46 13.13 1.89
CA GLN A 113 -7.38 14.09 1.71
C GLN A 113 -7.31 14.61 0.28
N GLN A 114 -7.58 13.75 -0.71
CA GLN A 114 -7.60 14.14 -2.11
C GLN A 114 -8.77 15.07 -2.41
N ILE A 115 -9.98 14.77 -1.90
CA ILE A 115 -11.16 15.64 -2.01
C ILE A 115 -10.87 17.02 -1.42
N ILE A 116 -10.40 17.09 -0.16
CA ILE A 116 -10.14 18.35 0.52
C ILE A 116 -9.09 19.16 -0.24
N ARG A 117 -7.97 18.54 -0.63
CA ARG A 117 -6.92 19.20 -1.39
C ARG A 117 -7.44 19.78 -2.70
N ARG A 118 -8.24 19.02 -3.47
CA ARG A 118 -8.79 19.43 -4.77
C ARG A 118 -9.80 20.57 -4.64
N GLN A 119 -10.60 20.58 -3.57
CA GLN A 119 -11.59 21.63 -3.30
C GLN A 119 -10.93 22.93 -2.83
N ASP A 120 -9.99 22.83 -1.88
CA ASP A 120 -9.42 24.01 -1.23
C ASP A 120 -8.26 24.62 -2.03
N GLN A 121 -7.44 23.79 -2.68
CA GLN A 121 -6.21 24.21 -3.38
C GLN A 121 -5.99 23.38 -4.66
N PRO A 122 -6.82 23.57 -5.70
CA PRO A 122 -6.64 22.91 -6.99
C PRO A 122 -5.29 23.28 -7.61
N SER A 123 -4.61 22.27 -8.13
CA SER A 123 -3.28 22.37 -8.72
C SER A 123 -3.34 22.39 -10.25
N GLU A 124 -2.22 22.72 -10.90
CA GLU A 124 -2.07 22.60 -12.36
C GLU A 124 -2.33 21.16 -12.85
N ARG A 125 -1.93 20.15 -12.06
CA ARG A 125 -2.17 18.73 -12.36
C ARG A 125 -3.66 18.38 -12.40
N ASP A 126 -4.46 18.97 -11.52
CA ASP A 126 -5.91 18.77 -11.52
C ASP A 126 -6.55 19.35 -12.79
N ARG A 127 -6.04 20.49 -13.28
CA ARG A 127 -6.48 21.06 -14.57
C ARG A 127 -6.08 20.19 -15.75
N MET A 128 -4.85 19.67 -15.77
CA MET A 128 -4.39 18.77 -16.83
C MET A 128 -5.23 17.49 -16.92
N GLU A 129 -5.68 16.96 -15.77
CA GLU A 129 -6.60 15.83 -15.70
C GLU A 129 -7.99 16.19 -16.25
N ALA A 130 -8.55 17.33 -15.82
CA ALA A 130 -9.86 17.80 -16.31
C ALA A 130 -9.87 18.06 -17.82
N ASP A 131 -8.76 18.61 -18.35
CA ASP A 131 -8.58 18.87 -19.79
C ASP A 131 -8.20 17.61 -20.58
N ARG A 132 -8.08 16.45 -19.93
CA ARG A 132 -7.68 15.16 -20.54
C ARG A 132 -6.40 15.27 -21.37
N ILE A 133 -5.41 16.01 -20.85
CA ILE A 133 -4.16 16.26 -21.58
C ILE A 133 -3.49 14.93 -21.96
N PRO A 134 -3.04 14.74 -23.22
CA PRO A 134 -2.39 13.49 -23.63
C PRO A 134 -1.15 13.17 -22.79
N LEU A 135 -1.05 11.94 -22.32
CA LEU A 135 0.10 11.37 -21.62
C LEU A 135 0.44 10.02 -22.24
N VAL A 136 1.09 10.07 -23.40
CA VAL A 136 1.40 8.88 -24.20
C VAL A 136 2.66 8.21 -23.67
N PHE A 137 2.60 6.89 -23.50
CA PHE A 137 3.77 6.09 -23.17
C PHE A 137 4.82 6.15 -24.29
N VAL A 138 6.08 6.33 -23.90
CA VAL A 138 7.21 6.38 -24.84
C VAL A 138 8.09 5.13 -24.69
N ARG A 139 8.51 4.85 -23.46
CA ARG A 139 9.30 3.69 -23.04
C ARG A 139 9.39 3.67 -21.51
N ASP A 140 9.79 2.55 -20.94
CA ASP A 140 10.04 2.43 -19.51
C ASP A 140 11.30 3.21 -19.10
N GLU A 141 11.10 4.23 -18.25
CA GLU A 141 12.14 5.11 -17.67
C GLU A 141 11.73 5.53 -16.26
N ILE A 142 12.71 5.79 -15.39
CA ILE A 142 12.49 6.13 -13.97
C ILE A 142 11.56 7.35 -13.79
N ASP A 143 11.73 8.39 -14.62
CA ASP A 143 10.99 9.66 -14.48
C ASP A 143 9.79 9.75 -15.46
N LYS A 144 9.30 8.60 -15.95
CA LYS A 144 8.20 8.50 -16.90
C LYS A 144 7.11 7.59 -16.35
N PRO A 145 5.83 7.82 -16.72
CA PRO A 145 4.76 6.94 -16.28
C PRO A 145 4.97 5.53 -16.84
N PRO A 146 4.77 4.47 -16.03
CA PRO A 146 4.85 3.10 -16.51
C PRO A 146 3.75 2.82 -17.53
N ARG A 147 3.98 1.83 -18.41
CA ARG A 147 3.01 1.52 -19.48
C ARG A 147 1.62 1.23 -18.93
N ALA A 148 1.54 0.48 -17.83
CA ALA A 148 0.27 0.16 -17.20
C ALA A 148 -0.51 1.40 -16.75
N TRP A 149 0.18 2.41 -16.19
CA TRP A 149 -0.44 3.68 -15.77
C TRP A 149 -1.08 4.42 -16.94
N THR A 150 -0.31 4.63 -18.02
CA THR A 150 -0.86 5.31 -19.22
C THR A 150 -2.05 4.54 -19.79
N MET A 151 -2.01 3.21 -19.78
CA MET A 151 -3.09 2.39 -20.31
C MET A 151 -4.38 2.47 -19.48
N ILE A 152 -4.31 2.45 -18.14
CA ILE A 152 -5.53 2.52 -17.31
C ILE A 152 -6.26 3.86 -17.48
N TRP A 153 -5.54 4.90 -17.91
CA TRP A 153 -6.07 6.24 -18.15
C TRP A 153 -6.23 6.58 -19.64
N ASP A 154 -6.27 5.58 -20.52
CA ASP A 154 -6.45 5.73 -21.97
C ASP A 154 -5.46 6.74 -22.61
N ASP A 155 -4.18 6.64 -22.23
CA ASP A 155 -3.07 7.50 -22.66
C ASP A 155 -3.33 9.01 -22.44
N THR A 156 -4.12 9.35 -21.42
CA THR A 156 -4.37 10.73 -20.95
C THR A 156 -3.93 10.91 -19.50
N TYR A 157 -3.67 12.16 -19.11
CA TYR A 157 -3.17 12.49 -17.79
C TYR A 157 -4.22 12.19 -16.70
N SER A 158 -3.75 11.69 -15.56
CA SER A 158 -4.53 11.60 -14.34
C SER A 158 -3.67 11.98 -13.14
N ASN A 159 -4.30 12.70 -12.21
CA ASN A 159 -3.79 13.07 -10.91
C ASN A 159 -4.50 12.29 -9.77
N LEU A 160 -5.26 11.25 -10.08
CA LEU A 160 -5.85 10.33 -9.09
C LEU A 160 -4.85 9.23 -8.74
N TYR A 161 -4.75 8.90 -7.47
CA TYR A 161 -3.89 7.85 -6.93
C TYR A 161 -4.54 7.25 -5.67
N GLY A 162 -3.91 6.24 -5.06
CA GLY A 162 -4.38 5.72 -3.77
C GLY A 162 -5.76 5.10 -3.88
N SER A 163 -6.70 5.50 -3.02
CA SER A 163 -8.06 4.94 -2.94
C SER A 163 -8.89 4.99 -4.24
N HIS A 164 -8.49 5.77 -5.25
CA HIS A 164 -9.17 5.79 -6.56
C HIS A 164 -8.70 4.69 -7.51
N ILE A 165 -7.58 4.03 -7.19
CA ILE A 165 -7.07 2.88 -7.94
C ILE A 165 -7.60 1.60 -7.28
N PRO A 166 -8.11 0.61 -8.04
CA PRO A 166 -8.56 -0.65 -7.46
C PRO A 166 -7.44 -1.42 -6.73
N ASP A 167 -7.77 -1.99 -5.57
CA ASP A 167 -6.82 -2.75 -4.76
C ASP A 167 -6.31 -3.99 -5.50
N GLU A 168 -7.13 -4.60 -6.35
CA GLU A 168 -6.84 -5.82 -7.10
C GLU A 168 -5.69 -5.63 -8.08
N ILE A 169 -5.66 -4.50 -8.81
CA ILE A 169 -4.55 -4.21 -9.72
C ILE A 169 -3.30 -3.77 -8.97
N ARG A 170 -3.47 -3.11 -7.81
CA ARG A 170 -2.36 -2.71 -6.95
C ARG A 170 -1.67 -3.92 -6.33
N ASP A 171 -2.43 -4.92 -5.90
CA ASP A 171 -1.92 -6.20 -5.40
C ASP A 171 -1.14 -6.99 -6.44
N TRP A 172 -1.51 -6.83 -7.70
CA TRP A 172 -0.75 -7.38 -8.80
C TRP A 172 0.54 -6.60 -9.09
N GLY A 173 0.73 -5.43 -8.48
CA GLY A 173 1.92 -4.60 -8.65
C GLY A 173 1.98 -3.94 -10.03
N TYR A 174 0.83 -3.59 -10.62
CA TYR A 174 0.71 -3.19 -12.03
C TYR A 174 1.69 -2.09 -12.48
N VAL A 175 2.03 -1.16 -11.58
CA VAL A 175 2.97 -0.05 -11.81
C VAL A 175 4.44 -0.45 -11.91
N PHE A 176 4.81 -1.65 -11.44
CA PHE A 176 6.21 -2.12 -11.42
C PHE A 176 6.62 -2.96 -12.63
N TRP A 177 5.65 -3.36 -13.46
CA TRP A 177 5.94 -4.19 -14.61
C TRP A 177 6.33 -3.33 -15.81
N ASP A 178 7.49 -3.63 -16.41
CA ASP A 178 7.86 -3.06 -17.71
C ASP A 178 6.90 -3.55 -18.82
N GLU A 179 6.87 -2.82 -19.94
CA GLU A 179 5.98 -3.10 -21.06
C GLU A 179 6.12 -4.53 -21.59
N ALA A 180 7.36 -5.02 -21.73
CA ALA A 180 7.62 -6.35 -22.28
C ALA A 180 7.10 -7.44 -21.34
N THR A 181 7.22 -7.25 -20.03
CA THR A 181 6.71 -8.19 -19.05
C THR A 181 5.18 -8.16 -18.99
N LEU A 182 4.54 -6.99 -19.11
CA LEU A 182 3.08 -6.89 -19.24
C LEU A 182 2.56 -7.62 -20.49
N GLU A 183 3.25 -7.50 -21.61
CA GLU A 183 2.87 -8.19 -22.86
C GLU A 183 3.02 -9.71 -22.71
N MET A 184 4.18 -10.17 -22.25
CA MET A 184 4.51 -11.59 -22.11
C MET A 184 3.56 -12.32 -21.15
N THR A 185 3.17 -11.67 -20.05
CA THR A 185 2.29 -12.26 -19.02
C THR A 185 0.80 -12.13 -19.35
N GLY A 186 0.45 -11.42 -20.44
CA GLY A 186 -0.93 -11.08 -20.75
C GLY A 186 -1.53 -10.05 -19.80
N GLY A 187 -0.70 -9.30 -19.07
CA GLY A 187 -1.04 -8.28 -18.09
C GLY A 187 -2.03 -7.24 -18.60
N PHE A 188 -1.89 -6.79 -19.85
CA PHE A 188 -2.84 -5.84 -20.44
C PHE A 188 -4.28 -6.35 -20.48
N LYS A 189 -4.47 -7.66 -20.72
CA LYS A 189 -5.81 -8.26 -20.73
C LYS A 189 -6.38 -8.32 -19.32
N LEU A 190 -5.54 -8.68 -18.34
CA LEU A 190 -5.94 -8.72 -16.93
C LEU A 190 -6.35 -7.33 -16.43
N LEU A 191 -5.52 -6.32 -16.68
CA LEU A 191 -5.81 -4.94 -16.29
C LEU A 191 -7.12 -4.45 -16.91
N ARG A 192 -7.31 -4.63 -18.23
CA ARG A 192 -8.57 -4.23 -18.89
C ARG A 192 -9.78 -4.98 -18.35
N TYR A 193 -9.63 -6.25 -17.96
CA TYR A 193 -10.70 -7.00 -17.34
C TYR A 193 -11.04 -6.43 -15.97
N GLN A 194 -10.04 -6.23 -15.10
CA GLN A 194 -10.23 -5.74 -13.74
C GLN A 194 -10.84 -4.34 -13.73
N LEU A 195 -10.32 -3.41 -14.54
CA LEU A 195 -10.88 -2.05 -14.68
C LEU A 195 -12.35 -2.07 -15.13
N ARG A 196 -12.76 -3.02 -15.99
CA ARG A 196 -14.16 -3.15 -16.39
C ARG A 196 -15.04 -3.69 -15.27
N GLU A 197 -14.52 -4.55 -14.40
CA GLU A 197 -15.28 -5.03 -13.25
C GLU A 197 -15.45 -3.93 -12.21
N ASP A 198 -14.39 -3.16 -11.93
CA ASP A 198 -14.37 -2.13 -10.89
C ASP A 198 -15.04 -0.82 -11.33
N TRP A 199 -14.69 -0.33 -12.52
CA TRP A 199 -15.18 0.96 -13.03
C TRP A 199 -16.29 0.81 -14.07
N ARG A 200 -16.43 -0.35 -14.74
CA ARG A 200 -17.43 -0.54 -15.82
C ARG A 200 -17.29 0.52 -16.92
N ASP A 201 -18.32 1.34 -17.12
CA ASP A 201 -18.36 2.46 -18.08
C ASP A 201 -18.12 3.81 -17.39
N TYR A 202 -17.76 3.80 -16.10
CA TYR A 202 -17.48 4.98 -15.30
C TYR A 202 -16.00 5.35 -15.39
N ASP A 203 -15.68 6.64 -15.48
CA ASP A 203 -14.31 7.15 -15.35
C ASP A 203 -14.20 7.92 -14.03
N PRO A 204 -13.37 7.46 -13.06
CA PRO A 204 -13.29 8.09 -11.74
C PRO A 204 -12.77 9.53 -11.77
N ARG A 205 -12.19 9.99 -12.89
CA ARG A 205 -11.76 11.37 -13.04
C ARG A 205 -12.94 12.32 -13.26
N ASP A 206 -14.12 11.81 -13.64
CA ASP A 206 -15.33 12.62 -13.83
C ASP A 206 -15.96 13.08 -12.49
N GLU A 207 -15.58 12.48 -11.36
CA GLU A 207 -16.00 12.89 -10.01
C GLU A 207 -15.51 14.28 -9.60
N PHE A 208 -14.47 14.79 -10.28
CA PHE A 208 -13.72 15.99 -9.87
C PHE A 208 -13.71 17.11 -10.92
N ILE A 209 -14.60 17.03 -11.92
CA ILE A 209 -14.78 18.03 -12.99
C ILE A 209 -15.74 19.15 -12.56
#